data_AF-A0A3Q7S829-F1
#
_entry.id   AF-A0A3Q7S829-F1
#
_cell.length_a   1.000
_cell.length_b   1.000
_cell.length_c   1.000
_cell.angle_alpha   90.00
_cell.angle_beta   90.00
_cell.angle_gamma   90.00
#
_symmetry.space_group_name_H-M   'P 1'
#
loop_
_entity.id
_entity.type
_entity.pdbx_description
1 polymer ?
#
loop_
_entity_poly.entity_id
_entity_poly.type
_entity_poly.pdbx_seq_one_letter_code
_entity_poly.pdbx_strand_id
1 'polypeptide(L)'
;MELLIMAYALKTACARNIIGVIPYFPYSKQSKMRKRGSIVCKLLASMLAKAGLTHIITMDLHQKEIQGFFSFPVDNLRASPFLLQYIQEEIPNYRNAVIVAKSPDAAKRAQSYAERLRLGLAVIHGEAQCTELDMDDGRHSPPMVKNATVHPGLELPLMMAKEKPPITVVGDVGGRIAIIVDDIIDDVESFVAAAEILKERGAYKIYVMATHGILSAEAPRLIEESSIDEVVVTNTVPHEVQKLQCPKIKTVDISLILSEAIRRIHNGESMAYLFRNITVDD
;
A
#
# COMPACT_ATOMS: atom_id res chain seq x y z
N MET A 1 -20.16 4.72 2.02
CA MET A 1 -21.35 5.59 1.85
C MET A 1 -21.50 6.58 2.98
N GLU A 2 -21.34 6.17 4.24
CA GLU A 2 -21.45 7.02 5.44
C GLU A 2 -20.71 8.35 5.31
N LEU A 3 -19.44 8.33 4.90
CA LEU A 3 -18.64 9.54 4.70
C LEU A 3 -19.27 10.53 3.70
N LEU A 4 -19.81 10.04 2.58
CA LEU A 4 -20.46 10.88 1.58
C LEU A 4 -21.74 11.52 2.12
N ILE A 5 -22.53 10.75 2.87
CA ILE A 5 -23.77 11.22 3.50
C ILE A 5 -23.45 12.30 4.54
N MET A 6 -22.46 12.06 5.40
CA MET A 6 -22.02 13.01 6.42
C MET A 6 -21.50 14.31 5.80
N ALA A 7 -20.66 14.21 4.77
CA ALA A 7 -20.17 15.37 4.03
C ALA A 7 -21.31 16.18 3.41
N TYR A 8 -22.27 15.51 2.78
CA TYR A 8 -23.42 16.17 2.16
C TYR A 8 -24.35 16.83 3.18
N ALA A 9 -24.54 16.20 4.35
CA ALA A 9 -25.27 16.78 5.47
C ALA A 9 -24.58 18.06 6.00
N LEU A 10 -23.26 18.03 6.20
CA LEU A 10 -22.47 19.20 6.60
C LEU A 10 -22.54 20.33 5.57
N LYS A 11 -22.49 19.99 4.28
CA LYS A 11 -22.65 20.96 3.19
C LYS A 11 -24.04 21.60 3.22
N THR A 12 -25.08 20.81 3.45
CA THR A 12 -26.46 21.29 3.58
C THR A 12 -26.65 22.15 4.83
N ALA A 13 -25.90 21.87 5.90
CA ALA A 13 -25.82 22.68 7.11
C ALA A 13 -24.91 23.93 6.98
N CYS A 14 -24.53 24.30 5.75
CA CYS A 14 -23.74 25.50 5.44
C CYS A 14 -22.34 25.52 6.08
N ALA A 15 -21.72 24.35 6.30
CA ALA A 15 -20.32 24.29 6.73
C ALA A 15 -19.42 25.01 5.71
N ARG A 16 -18.58 25.95 6.20
CA ARG A 16 -17.68 26.75 5.34
C ARG A 16 -16.64 25.89 4.63
N ASN A 17 -16.00 24.99 5.38
CA ASN A 17 -14.99 24.04 4.90
C ASN A 17 -15.31 22.66 5.48
N ILE A 18 -15.22 21.63 4.64
CA ILE A 18 -15.42 20.23 5.02
C ILE A 18 -14.14 19.48 4.68
N ILE A 19 -13.36 19.19 5.72
CA ILE A 19 -12.06 18.53 5.60
C ILE A 19 -12.25 17.05 5.92
N GLY A 20 -12.05 16.18 4.93
CA GLY A 20 -12.10 14.74 5.13
C GLY A 20 -10.77 14.22 5.65
N VAL A 21 -10.73 13.70 6.88
CA VAL A 21 -9.56 12.98 7.40
C VAL A 21 -9.75 11.50 7.12
N ILE A 22 -9.03 10.99 6.12
CA ILE A 22 -9.17 9.62 5.60
C ILE A 22 -7.78 8.96 5.62
N PRO A 23 -7.33 8.42 6.78
CA PRO A 23 -5.97 7.92 6.93
C PRO A 23 -5.59 6.87 5.88
N TYR A 24 -6.46 5.89 5.63
CA TYR A 24 -6.37 4.96 4.51
C TYR A 24 -7.40 5.32 3.44
N PHE A 25 -6.94 5.72 2.24
CA PHE A 25 -7.84 6.05 1.14
C PHE A 25 -8.34 4.76 0.43
N PRO A 26 -9.66 4.47 0.46
CA PRO A 26 -10.17 3.23 -0.10
C PRO A 26 -10.13 3.24 -1.63
N TYR A 27 -10.12 2.05 -2.24
CA TYR A 27 -9.96 1.85 -3.69
C TYR A 27 -8.66 2.40 -4.29
N SER A 28 -7.66 2.78 -3.47
CA SER A 28 -6.37 3.32 -3.92
C SER A 28 -5.55 2.33 -4.77
N LYS A 29 -5.67 1.02 -4.53
CA LYS A 29 -5.12 -0.05 -5.39
C LYS A 29 -5.73 -0.05 -6.81
N GLN A 30 -6.94 0.50 -6.98
CA GLN A 30 -7.65 0.63 -8.27
C GLN A 30 -7.43 2.03 -8.89
N SER A 31 -6.19 2.54 -8.80
CA SER A 31 -5.76 3.84 -9.34
C SER A 31 -5.26 3.79 -10.78
N LYS A 32 -5.03 2.59 -11.32
CA LYS A 32 -4.64 2.36 -12.72
C LYS A 32 -5.72 1.53 -13.42
N MET A 33 -5.98 1.85 -14.69
CA MET A 33 -6.88 1.06 -15.52
C MET A 33 -6.23 -0.29 -15.82
N ARG A 34 -6.86 -1.39 -15.39
CA ARG A 34 -6.46 -2.75 -15.76
C ARG A 34 -7.38 -3.22 -16.89
N LYS A 35 -6.80 -3.75 -17.97
CA LYS A 35 -7.54 -4.25 -19.15
C LYS A 35 -8.60 -3.23 -19.62
N ARG A 36 -9.84 -3.68 -19.88
CA ARG A 36 -11.03 -2.84 -20.14
C ARG A 36 -11.82 -2.59 -18.84
N GLY A 37 -11.14 -2.09 -17.82
CA GLY A 37 -11.72 -1.70 -16.53
C GLY A 37 -11.88 -0.19 -16.39
N SER A 38 -12.21 0.26 -15.18
CA SER A 38 -12.31 1.69 -14.84
C SER A 38 -11.31 2.08 -13.75
N ILE A 39 -11.01 3.38 -13.62
CA ILE A 39 -10.22 3.91 -12.51
C ILE A 39 -11.18 4.30 -11.38
N VAL A 40 -11.58 3.31 -10.58
CA VAL A 40 -12.57 3.48 -9.51
C VAL A 40 -12.09 4.50 -8.46
N CYS A 41 -10.78 4.57 -8.22
CA CYS A 41 -10.20 5.58 -7.33
C CYS A 41 -10.53 7.03 -7.76
N LYS A 42 -10.50 7.31 -9.08
CA LYS A 42 -10.86 8.63 -9.63
C LYS A 42 -12.36 8.91 -9.52
N LEU A 43 -13.19 7.91 -9.73
CA LEU A 43 -14.64 8.03 -9.51
C LEU A 43 -14.93 8.39 -8.06
N LEU A 44 -14.30 7.70 -7.10
CA LEU A 44 -14.47 7.98 -5.68
C LEU A 44 -14.02 9.40 -5.30
N ALA A 45 -12.87 9.86 -5.80
CA ALA A 45 -12.41 11.24 -5.58
C ALA A 45 -13.43 12.27 -6.12
N SER A 46 -14.04 11.99 -7.27
CA SER A 46 -15.09 12.84 -7.86
C SER A 46 -16.38 12.84 -7.04
N MET A 47 -16.78 11.68 -6.48
CA MET A 47 -17.94 11.58 -5.58
C MET A 47 -17.73 12.36 -4.29
N LEU A 48 -16.53 12.30 -3.70
CA LEU A 48 -16.16 13.07 -2.51
C LEU A 48 -16.25 14.58 -2.77
N ALA A 49 -15.73 15.05 -3.91
CA ALA A 49 -15.86 16.44 -4.35
C ALA A 49 -17.34 16.84 -4.49
N LYS A 50 -18.14 15.97 -5.13
CA LYS A 50 -19.57 16.25 -5.35
C LYS A 50 -20.37 16.29 -4.04
N ALA A 51 -20.04 15.42 -3.08
CA ALA A 51 -20.64 15.37 -1.76
C ALA A 51 -20.36 16.65 -0.94
N GLY A 52 -19.24 17.33 -1.20
CA GLY A 52 -18.94 18.63 -0.59
C GLY A 52 -17.60 18.72 0.13
N LEU A 53 -16.72 17.73 0.02
CA LEU A 53 -15.38 17.87 0.59
C LEU A 53 -14.64 19.02 -0.11
N THR A 54 -14.01 19.86 0.71
CA THR A 54 -13.19 21.00 0.28
C THR A 54 -11.70 20.71 0.39
N HIS A 55 -11.32 19.72 1.19
CA HIS A 55 -9.94 19.30 1.44
C HIS A 55 -9.96 17.86 1.94
N ILE A 56 -8.93 17.08 1.66
CA ILE A 56 -8.67 15.77 2.27
C ILE A 56 -7.27 15.74 2.92
N ILE A 57 -7.21 15.18 4.12
CA ILE A 57 -5.97 14.72 4.77
C ILE A 57 -5.97 13.19 4.67
N THR A 58 -4.91 12.61 4.11
CA THR A 58 -4.73 11.17 3.99
C THR A 58 -3.29 10.80 4.29
N MET A 59 -2.95 9.52 4.34
CA MET A 59 -1.58 9.08 4.59
C MET A 59 -1.17 8.00 3.61
N ASP A 60 0.07 8.10 3.10
CA ASP A 60 0.73 7.15 2.18
C ASP A 60 -0.19 6.58 1.08
N LEU A 61 -0.76 7.47 0.26
CA LEU A 61 -1.50 7.06 -0.95
C LEU A 61 -0.71 6.02 -1.77
N HIS A 62 -1.40 4.95 -2.17
CA HIS A 62 -0.81 3.82 -2.92
C HIS A 62 0.05 4.26 -4.12
N GLN A 63 -0.39 5.29 -4.81
CA GLN A 63 0.38 6.01 -5.83
C GLN A 63 0.24 7.51 -5.55
N LYS A 64 1.35 8.25 -5.53
CA LYS A 64 1.32 9.69 -5.23
C LYS A 64 0.52 10.50 -6.24
N GLU A 65 0.41 10.00 -7.47
CA GLU A 65 -0.36 10.58 -8.56
C GLU A 65 -1.87 10.63 -8.28
N ILE A 66 -2.36 9.84 -7.33
CA ILE A 66 -3.77 9.88 -6.87
C ILE A 66 -4.14 11.27 -6.35
N GLN A 67 -3.19 12.08 -5.86
CA GLN A 67 -3.44 13.47 -5.49
C GLN A 67 -4.05 14.28 -6.66
N GLY A 68 -3.64 14.01 -7.90
CA GLY A 68 -4.19 14.65 -9.10
C GLY A 68 -5.59 14.19 -9.48
N PHE A 69 -6.18 13.22 -8.77
CA PHE A 69 -7.56 12.80 -9.00
C PHE A 69 -8.56 13.77 -8.39
N PHE A 70 -8.17 14.48 -7.33
CA PHE A 70 -9.01 15.43 -6.61
C PHE A 70 -8.99 16.80 -7.29
N SER A 71 -10.15 17.46 -7.28
CA SER A 71 -10.29 18.84 -7.79
C SER A 71 -10.06 19.89 -6.70
N PHE A 72 -9.60 19.47 -5.53
CA PHE A 72 -9.42 20.28 -4.33
C PHE A 72 -8.11 19.86 -3.62
N PRO A 73 -7.58 20.66 -2.69
CA PRO A 73 -6.29 20.37 -2.03
C PRO A 73 -6.26 19.01 -1.34
N VAL A 74 -5.08 18.38 -1.35
CA VAL A 74 -4.83 17.07 -0.75
C VAL A 74 -3.54 17.15 0.06
N ASP A 75 -3.63 16.87 1.35
CA ASP A 75 -2.46 16.64 2.19
C ASP A 75 -2.23 15.11 2.31
N ASN A 76 -1.28 14.60 1.54
CA ASN A 76 -0.84 13.20 1.60
C ASN A 76 0.32 13.06 2.59
N LEU A 77 0.01 12.83 3.86
CA LEU A 77 0.97 12.63 4.94
C LEU A 77 1.74 11.32 4.76
N ARG A 78 2.75 11.10 5.61
CA ARG A 78 3.70 9.99 5.47
C ARG A 78 3.93 9.31 6.80
N ALA A 79 3.82 7.99 6.84
CA ALA A 79 4.13 7.20 8.04
C ALA A 79 5.60 6.85 8.16
N SER A 80 6.38 7.00 7.08
CA SER A 80 7.79 6.59 7.04
C SER A 80 8.63 7.11 8.20
N PRO A 81 8.50 8.35 8.72
CA PRO A 81 9.30 8.78 9.87
C PRO A 81 9.07 7.93 11.12
N PHE A 82 7.83 7.51 11.36
CA PHE A 82 7.45 6.68 12.51
C PHE A 82 7.91 5.22 12.32
N LEU A 83 7.79 4.69 11.11
CA LEU A 83 8.27 3.33 10.79
C LEU A 83 9.81 3.25 10.80
N LEU A 84 10.50 4.30 10.33
CA LEU A 84 11.96 4.43 10.41
C LEU A 84 12.43 4.49 11.87
N GLN A 85 11.74 5.26 12.70
CA GLN A 85 12.01 5.32 14.13
C GLN A 85 11.84 3.94 14.78
N TYR A 86 10.75 3.24 14.46
CA TYR A 86 10.51 1.88 14.94
C TYR A 86 11.66 0.91 14.57
N ILE A 87 12.13 0.94 13.32
CA ILE A 87 13.28 0.12 12.89
C ILE A 87 14.54 0.43 13.71
N GLN A 88 14.78 1.69 14.05
CA GLN A 88 15.98 2.11 14.78
C GLN A 88 15.93 1.77 16.27
N GLU A 89 14.74 1.83 16.87
CA GLU A 89 14.54 1.65 18.32
C GLU A 89 14.25 0.19 18.70
N GLU A 90 13.41 -0.50 17.92
CA GLU A 90 12.86 -1.81 18.29
C GLU A 90 13.53 -2.99 17.58
N ILE A 91 14.10 -2.80 16.38
CA ILE A 91 14.79 -3.90 15.67
C ILE A 91 16.25 -4.01 16.12
N PRO A 92 16.62 -5.11 16.82
CA PRO A 92 17.99 -5.30 17.24
C PRO A 92 18.90 -5.49 16.03
N ASN A 93 20.08 -4.86 16.05
CA ASN A 93 21.08 -4.96 14.97
C ASN A 93 20.54 -4.56 13.58
N TYR A 94 19.62 -3.60 13.49
CA TYR A 94 19.07 -3.12 12.21
C TYR A 94 20.15 -2.66 11.20
N ARG A 95 21.36 -2.31 11.66
CA ARG A 95 22.51 -1.98 10.79
C ARG A 95 22.99 -3.15 9.93
N ASN A 96 22.73 -4.39 10.35
CA ASN A 96 22.96 -5.61 9.56
C ASN A 96 21.71 -6.02 8.75
N ALA A 97 20.75 -5.11 8.58
CA ALA A 97 19.56 -5.38 7.78
C ALA A 97 19.75 -4.98 6.30
N VAL A 98 18.88 -5.53 5.47
CA VAL A 98 18.67 -5.16 4.07
C VAL A 98 17.19 -4.83 3.89
N ILE A 99 16.91 -3.70 3.24
CA ILE A 99 15.53 -3.32 2.92
C ILE A 99 15.11 -4.08 1.67
N VAL A 100 13.94 -4.68 1.69
CA VAL A 100 13.43 -5.53 0.62
C VAL A 100 12.15 -4.93 0.05
N ALA A 101 12.11 -4.78 -1.27
CA ALA A 101 10.87 -4.50 -1.99
C ALA A 101 10.19 -5.82 -2.37
N LYS A 102 8.91 -5.98 -2.01
CA LYS A 102 8.13 -7.17 -2.35
C LYS A 102 7.92 -7.35 -3.85
N SER A 103 7.90 -6.24 -4.59
CA SER A 103 7.74 -6.21 -6.05
C SER A 103 8.50 -5.02 -6.64
N PRO A 104 8.70 -4.99 -7.97
CA PRO A 104 9.30 -3.83 -8.64
C PRO A 104 8.51 -2.53 -8.42
N ASP A 105 7.18 -2.62 -8.24
CA ASP A 105 6.33 -1.45 -7.98
C ASP A 105 6.63 -0.82 -6.60
N ALA A 106 7.00 -1.63 -5.61
CA ALA A 106 7.38 -1.18 -4.27
C ALA A 106 8.86 -0.71 -4.17
N ALA A 107 9.65 -0.84 -5.25
CA ALA A 107 11.10 -0.59 -5.21
C ALA A 107 11.47 0.84 -4.82
N LYS A 108 10.73 1.85 -5.30
CA LYS A 108 10.98 3.26 -4.96
C LYS A 108 10.84 3.53 -3.46
N ARG A 109 9.80 2.95 -2.85
CA ARG A 109 9.53 3.05 -1.42
C ARG A 109 10.62 2.36 -0.60
N ALA A 110 10.97 1.14 -0.96
CA ALA A 110 12.07 0.41 -0.33
C ALA A 110 13.40 1.15 -0.45
N GLN A 111 13.69 1.75 -1.61
CA GLN A 111 14.87 2.57 -1.83
C GLN A 111 14.91 3.79 -0.88
N SER A 112 13.80 4.51 -0.72
CA SER A 112 13.71 5.63 0.22
C SER A 112 14.08 5.23 1.66
N TYR A 113 13.60 4.06 2.12
CA TYR A 113 13.97 3.53 3.44
C TYR A 113 15.45 3.15 3.51
N ALA A 114 15.98 2.49 2.47
CA ALA A 114 17.37 2.08 2.40
C ALA A 114 18.33 3.29 2.45
N GLU A 115 18.02 4.36 1.71
CA GLU A 115 18.81 5.59 1.69
C GLU A 115 18.86 6.28 3.06
N ARG A 116 17.72 6.40 3.74
CA ARG A 116 17.64 7.04 5.06
C ARG A 116 18.31 6.23 6.16
N LEU A 117 18.22 4.90 6.09
CA LEU A 117 18.87 4.01 7.06
C LEU A 117 20.35 3.72 6.71
N ARG A 118 20.78 4.08 5.49
CA ARG A 118 22.08 3.74 4.90
C ARG A 118 22.32 2.22 4.85
N LEU A 119 21.32 1.50 4.36
CA LEU A 119 21.32 0.05 4.23
C LEU A 119 21.31 -0.39 2.77
N GLY A 120 21.56 -1.68 2.54
CA GLY A 120 21.38 -2.29 1.23
C GLY A 120 19.90 -2.37 0.84
N LEU A 121 19.67 -2.50 -0.47
CA LEU A 121 18.36 -2.73 -1.07
C LEU A 121 18.37 -4.09 -1.80
N ALA A 122 17.31 -4.86 -1.61
CA ALA A 122 16.99 -6.02 -2.44
C ALA A 122 15.57 -5.88 -2.99
N VAL A 123 15.31 -6.47 -4.15
CA VAL A 123 14.01 -6.42 -4.82
C VAL A 123 13.60 -7.83 -5.22
N ILE A 124 12.38 -8.22 -4.87
CA ILE A 124 11.80 -9.47 -5.31
C ILE A 124 11.10 -9.24 -6.65
N HIS A 125 11.35 -10.14 -7.60
CA HIS A 125 10.69 -10.13 -8.90
C HIS A 125 10.11 -11.51 -9.21
N GLY A 126 9.11 -11.53 -10.09
CA GLY A 126 8.43 -12.77 -10.48
C GLY A 126 7.17 -13.00 -9.66
N GLU A 127 6.44 -14.03 -10.03
CA GLU A 127 5.23 -14.42 -9.31
C GLU A 127 5.42 -15.83 -8.76
N ALA A 128 4.95 -16.06 -7.54
CA ALA A 128 4.74 -17.43 -7.10
C ALA A 128 3.76 -18.10 -8.08
N GLN A 129 3.84 -19.41 -8.26
CA GLN A 129 2.79 -20.19 -8.94
C GLN A 129 1.49 -20.22 -8.10
N CYS A 130 1.07 -19.09 -7.54
CA CYS A 130 -0.31 -18.86 -7.18
C CYS A 130 -0.94 -18.24 -8.41
N THR A 131 -1.96 -18.92 -8.92
CA THR A 131 -2.95 -18.35 -9.81
C THR A 131 -3.38 -16.99 -9.27
N GLU A 132 -2.78 -15.91 -9.77
CA GLU A 132 -3.61 -14.81 -10.24
C GLU A 132 -4.50 -15.43 -11.34
N LEU A 133 -5.51 -16.19 -10.91
CA LEU A 133 -6.82 -15.92 -11.45
C LEU A 133 -6.90 -14.42 -11.25
N ASP A 134 -6.75 -13.67 -12.36
CA ASP A 134 -7.52 -12.47 -12.55
C ASP A 134 -8.87 -12.80 -11.94
N MET A 135 -9.08 -12.48 -10.66
CA MET A 135 -10.33 -12.80 -9.99
C MET A 135 -11.31 -12.02 -10.84
N ASP A 136 -12.09 -12.76 -11.62
CA ASP A 136 -13.15 -12.23 -12.43
C ASP A 136 -14.18 -11.80 -11.41
N ASP A 137 -13.94 -10.63 -10.83
CA ASP A 137 -14.74 -9.99 -9.80
C ASP A 137 -16.09 -9.51 -10.39
N GLY A 138 -16.38 -9.90 -11.64
CA GLY A 138 -17.53 -9.51 -12.43
C GLY A 138 -17.52 -8.05 -12.83
N ARG A 139 -16.45 -7.29 -12.54
CA ARG A 139 -16.34 -5.85 -12.82
C ARG A 139 -15.61 -5.57 -14.12
N HIS A 140 -15.07 -6.61 -14.74
CA HIS A 140 -14.48 -6.55 -16.06
C HIS A 140 -15.58 -6.74 -17.11
N SER A 141 -15.40 -6.13 -18.29
CA SER A 141 -16.22 -6.49 -19.44
C SER A 141 -16.09 -8.00 -19.65
N PRO A 142 -17.19 -8.73 -19.94
CA PRO A 142 -17.10 -10.17 -20.20
C PRO A 142 -15.99 -10.43 -21.22
N PRO A 143 -15.20 -11.50 -21.06
CA PRO A 143 -14.18 -11.86 -22.04
C PRO A 143 -14.84 -11.91 -23.41
N MET A 144 -14.11 -11.51 -24.47
CA MET A 144 -14.60 -11.69 -25.84
C MET A 144 -15.06 -13.14 -25.97
N VAL A 145 -16.36 -13.34 -26.17
CA VAL A 145 -16.93 -14.66 -26.42
C VAL A 145 -16.17 -15.21 -27.62
N LYS A 146 -15.60 -16.42 -27.50
CA LYS A 146 -14.90 -17.11 -28.60
C LYS A 146 -15.80 -17.45 -29.80
N ASN A 147 -17.04 -16.95 -29.82
CA ASN A 147 -17.96 -17.04 -30.94
C ASN A 147 -17.84 -15.79 -31.82
N ALA A 148 -16.62 -15.40 -32.17
CA ALA A 148 -16.43 -14.65 -33.39
C ALA A 148 -16.56 -15.68 -34.52
N THR A 149 -17.68 -15.69 -35.23
CA THR A 149 -17.65 -16.13 -36.63
C THR A 149 -16.57 -15.30 -37.29
N VAL A 150 -15.43 -15.95 -37.54
CA VAL A 150 -14.24 -15.35 -38.13
C VAL A 150 -14.68 -14.72 -39.44
N HIS A 151 -14.64 -13.39 -39.52
CA HIS A 151 -14.62 -12.75 -40.83
C HIS A 151 -13.38 -13.29 -41.56
N PRO A 152 -13.51 -13.85 -42.78
CA PRO A 152 -12.48 -14.67 -43.42
C PRO A 152 -11.18 -13.93 -43.85
N GLY A 153 -10.83 -12.81 -43.22
CA GLY A 153 -9.69 -11.97 -43.62
C GLY A 153 -8.80 -11.40 -42.51
N LEU A 154 -9.06 -11.69 -41.22
CA LEU A 154 -8.23 -11.18 -40.12
C LEU A 154 -7.84 -12.30 -39.15
N GLU A 155 -6.83 -13.10 -39.51
CA GLU A 155 -6.13 -13.95 -38.54
C GLU A 155 -5.13 -13.09 -37.77
N LEU A 156 -5.49 -12.70 -36.55
CA LEU A 156 -4.53 -12.11 -35.62
C LEU A 156 -3.58 -13.21 -35.12
N PRO A 157 -2.25 -12.99 -35.13
CA PRO A 157 -1.32 -13.94 -34.56
C PRO A 157 -1.69 -14.26 -33.10
N LEU A 158 -1.82 -15.55 -32.78
CA LEU A 158 -1.92 -16.02 -31.40
C LEU A 158 -0.60 -15.69 -30.69
N MET A 159 -0.56 -14.56 -29.98
CA MET A 159 0.56 -14.25 -29.10
C MET A 159 0.62 -15.32 -28.02
N MET A 160 1.73 -16.05 -27.94
CA MET A 160 2.00 -16.97 -26.83
C MET A 160 1.86 -16.18 -25.52
N ALA A 161 1.09 -16.72 -24.59
CA ALA A 161 1.00 -16.14 -23.26
C ALA A 161 2.42 -16.08 -22.68
N LYS A 162 2.85 -14.88 -22.28
CA LYS A 162 4.16 -14.69 -21.66
C LYS A 162 4.14 -15.44 -20.33
N GLU A 163 4.79 -16.61 -20.26
CA GLU A 163 4.97 -17.32 -18.99
C GLU A 163 5.67 -16.38 -18.00
N LYS A 164 5.02 -16.16 -16.86
CA LYS A 164 5.56 -15.26 -15.84
C LYS A 164 6.74 -15.95 -15.15
N PRO A 165 7.88 -15.26 -14.93
CA PRO A 165 9.07 -15.87 -14.36
C PRO A 165 8.83 -16.27 -12.89
N PRO A 166 9.50 -17.32 -12.40
CA PRO A 166 9.42 -17.73 -11.01
C PRO A 166 9.91 -16.61 -10.08
N ILE A 167 9.45 -16.63 -8.82
CA ILE A 167 9.87 -15.68 -7.79
C ILE A 167 11.39 -15.77 -7.57
N THR A 168 12.08 -14.64 -7.64
CA THR A 168 13.52 -14.54 -7.37
C THR A 168 13.85 -13.24 -6.65
N VAL A 169 15.00 -13.22 -5.98
CA VAL A 169 15.52 -12.08 -5.22
C VAL A 169 16.70 -11.47 -5.99
N VAL A 170 16.65 -10.17 -6.22
CA VAL A 170 17.75 -9.37 -6.77
C VAL A 170 18.35 -8.55 -5.63
N GLY A 171 19.56 -8.89 -5.21
CA GLY A 171 20.25 -8.26 -4.08
C GLY A 171 20.82 -9.29 -3.09
N ASP A 172 21.79 -8.88 -2.27
CA ASP A 172 22.40 -9.74 -1.24
C ASP A 172 21.60 -9.67 0.07
N VAL A 173 21.06 -10.82 0.48
CA VAL A 173 20.25 -10.97 1.70
C VAL A 173 20.82 -12.00 2.69
N GLY A 174 21.90 -12.69 2.31
CA GLY A 174 22.46 -13.79 3.09
C GLY A 174 23.09 -13.32 4.39
N GLY A 175 22.74 -13.96 5.52
CA GLY A 175 23.29 -13.62 6.84
C GLY A 175 22.82 -12.26 7.38
N ARG A 176 21.78 -11.67 6.78
CA ARG A 176 21.21 -10.36 7.15
C ARG A 176 19.78 -10.48 7.67
N ILE A 177 19.32 -9.42 8.33
CA ILE A 177 17.89 -9.22 8.62
C ILE A 177 17.24 -8.69 7.35
N ALA A 178 16.15 -9.28 6.88
CA ALA A 178 15.37 -8.76 5.76
C ALA A 178 14.19 -7.94 6.30
N ILE A 179 14.06 -6.69 5.85
CA ILE A 179 12.92 -5.82 6.20
C ILE A 179 12.15 -5.51 4.92
N ILE A 180 11.03 -6.20 4.72
CA ILE A 180 10.13 -5.96 3.59
C ILE A 180 9.35 -4.67 3.86
N VAL A 181 9.36 -3.73 2.91
CA VAL A 181 8.63 -2.46 3.01
C VAL A 181 7.57 -2.37 1.91
N ASP A 182 6.33 -2.11 2.28
CA ASP A 182 5.22 -1.84 1.37
C ASP A 182 4.29 -0.74 1.91
N ASP A 183 3.30 -0.27 1.15
CA ASP A 183 2.30 0.70 1.65
C ASP A 183 1.12 0.01 2.31
N ILE A 184 0.67 -1.12 1.77
CA ILE A 184 -0.53 -1.83 2.19
C ILE A 184 -0.22 -3.31 2.37
N ILE A 185 -0.64 -3.86 3.51
CA ILE A 185 -0.77 -5.31 3.72
C ILE A 185 -2.26 -5.66 3.83
N ASP A 186 -2.71 -6.48 2.90
CA ASP A 186 -4.13 -6.84 2.72
C ASP A 186 -4.24 -8.35 2.49
N ASP A 187 -4.00 -8.78 1.25
CA ASP A 187 -3.66 -10.16 0.93
C ASP A 187 -2.17 -10.40 1.24
N VAL A 188 -1.91 -11.44 2.02
CA VAL A 188 -0.59 -11.74 2.59
C VAL A 188 0.14 -12.86 1.86
N GLU A 189 -0.48 -13.59 0.92
CA GLU A 189 0.17 -14.72 0.24
C GLU A 189 1.50 -14.32 -0.41
N SER A 190 1.52 -13.17 -1.08
CA SER A 190 2.73 -12.63 -1.70
C SER A 190 3.81 -12.21 -0.69
N PHE A 191 3.44 -11.82 0.54
CA PHE A 191 4.38 -11.52 1.61
C PHE A 191 4.94 -12.81 2.22
N VAL A 192 4.13 -13.85 2.37
CA VAL A 192 4.58 -15.17 2.83
C VAL A 192 5.55 -15.79 1.82
N ALA A 193 5.21 -15.80 0.53
CA ALA A 193 6.11 -16.28 -0.52
C ALA A 193 7.43 -15.50 -0.56
N ALA A 194 7.36 -14.18 -0.36
CA ALA A 194 8.55 -13.34 -0.22
C ALA A 194 9.40 -13.71 1.00
N ALA A 195 8.77 -14.04 2.13
CA ALA A 195 9.48 -14.46 3.33
C ALA A 195 10.21 -15.79 3.13
N GLU A 196 9.55 -16.79 2.55
CA GLU A 196 10.16 -18.10 2.29
C GLU A 196 11.39 -17.99 1.37
N ILE A 197 11.30 -17.25 0.26
CA ILE A 197 12.45 -17.08 -0.63
C ILE A 197 13.60 -16.30 0.04
N LEU A 198 13.30 -15.33 0.91
CA LEU A 198 14.32 -14.64 1.69
C LEU A 198 15.01 -15.59 2.67
N LYS A 199 14.24 -16.47 3.31
CA LYS A 199 14.76 -17.50 4.22
C LYS A 199 15.66 -18.49 3.50
N GLU A 200 15.24 -18.99 2.34
CA GLU A 200 16.04 -19.87 1.48
C GLU A 200 17.36 -19.22 1.03
N ARG A 201 17.36 -17.90 0.83
CA ARG A 201 18.55 -17.11 0.50
C ARG A 201 19.40 -16.72 1.72
N GLY A 202 19.06 -17.22 2.91
CA GLY A 202 19.87 -17.08 4.12
C GLY A 202 19.56 -15.87 4.97
N ALA A 203 18.42 -15.18 4.77
CA ALA A 203 17.95 -14.18 5.73
C ALA A 203 17.55 -14.87 7.04
N TYR A 204 18.11 -14.45 8.17
CA TYR A 204 17.88 -15.14 9.44
C TYR A 204 16.67 -14.57 10.21
N LYS A 205 16.29 -13.32 9.94
CA LYS A 205 15.11 -12.63 10.49
C LYS A 205 14.37 -11.89 9.38
N ILE A 206 13.03 -11.88 9.43
CA ILE A 206 12.17 -11.28 8.41
C ILE A 206 11.12 -10.39 9.09
N TYR A 207 11.17 -9.10 8.78
CA TYR A 207 10.22 -8.10 9.22
C TYR A 207 9.40 -7.61 8.03
N VAL A 208 8.12 -7.30 8.24
CA VAL A 208 7.27 -6.62 7.26
C VAL A 208 6.83 -5.29 7.83
N MET A 209 7.03 -4.22 7.07
CA MET A 209 6.66 -2.85 7.41
C MET A 209 5.64 -2.37 6.39
N ALA A 210 4.46 -1.96 6.83
CA ALA A 210 3.48 -1.33 5.95
C ALA A 210 2.74 -0.18 6.64
N THR A 211 2.33 0.83 5.88
CA THR A 211 1.52 1.89 6.46
C THR A 211 0.13 1.37 6.81
N HIS A 212 -0.54 0.70 5.89
CA HIS A 212 -1.93 0.27 6.04
C HIS A 212 -2.04 -1.23 6.30
N GLY A 213 -2.43 -1.60 7.52
CA GLY A 213 -2.77 -2.98 7.90
C GLY A 213 -4.25 -3.28 7.70
N ILE A 214 -4.65 -3.64 6.47
CA ILE A 214 -6.03 -4.08 6.18
C ILE A 214 -6.22 -5.52 6.66
N LEU A 215 -5.23 -6.38 6.36
CA LEU A 215 -5.13 -7.74 6.89
C LEU A 215 -6.46 -8.50 6.76
N SER A 216 -6.94 -8.63 5.53
CA SER A 216 -8.25 -9.21 5.24
C SER A 216 -8.24 -10.74 5.27
N ALA A 217 -9.43 -11.33 5.43
CA ALA A 217 -9.64 -12.78 5.43
C ALA A 217 -8.70 -13.52 6.40
N GLU A 218 -7.95 -14.51 5.91
CA GLU A 218 -7.08 -15.41 6.68
C GLU A 218 -5.69 -14.82 6.94
N ALA A 219 -5.46 -13.54 6.63
CA ALA A 219 -4.13 -12.93 6.71
C ALA A 219 -3.43 -13.12 8.07
N PRO A 220 -4.08 -12.92 9.23
CA PRO A 220 -3.41 -13.11 10.52
C PRO A 220 -2.92 -14.54 10.75
N ARG A 221 -3.72 -15.54 10.35
CA ARG A 221 -3.36 -16.95 10.48
C ARG A 221 -2.17 -17.30 9.60
N LEU A 222 -2.17 -16.85 8.35
CA LEU A 222 -1.07 -17.07 7.40
C LEU A 222 0.23 -16.40 7.86
N ILE A 223 0.16 -15.21 8.47
CA ILE A 223 1.34 -14.55 9.06
C ILE A 223 1.91 -15.38 10.22
N GLU A 224 1.03 -15.88 11.09
CA GLU A 224 1.45 -16.68 12.25
C GLU A 224 2.16 -17.98 11.82
N GLU A 225 1.60 -18.67 10.82
CA GLU A 225 2.15 -19.92 10.27
C GLU A 225 3.42 -19.72 9.42
N SER A 226 3.67 -18.50 8.93
CA SER A 226 4.80 -18.19 8.05
C SER A 226 6.15 -17.98 8.78
N SER A 227 7.22 -17.93 7.99
CA SER A 227 8.57 -17.56 8.46
C SER A 227 8.77 -16.07 8.80
N ILE A 228 7.74 -15.22 8.67
CA ILE A 228 7.78 -13.81 9.10
C ILE A 228 7.89 -13.76 10.62
N ASP A 229 8.85 -12.98 11.13
CA ASP A 229 9.05 -12.82 12.57
C ASP A 229 8.13 -11.75 13.17
N GLU A 230 7.95 -10.64 12.45
CA GLU A 230 7.14 -9.51 12.92
C GLU A 230 6.55 -8.71 11.76
N VAL A 231 5.31 -8.28 11.94
CA VAL A 231 4.58 -7.42 10.99
C VAL A 231 4.23 -6.12 11.70
N VAL A 232 4.77 -5.01 11.22
CA VAL A 232 4.57 -3.69 11.80
C VAL A 232 3.71 -2.86 10.86
N VAL A 233 2.55 -2.45 11.36
CA VAL A 233 1.59 -1.61 10.65
C VAL A 233 1.23 -0.37 11.44
N THR A 234 0.64 0.65 10.82
CA THR A 234 0.09 1.79 11.58
C THR A 234 -1.38 1.58 11.94
N ASN A 235 -1.90 2.35 12.89
CA ASN A 235 -3.34 2.40 13.20
C ASN A 235 -4.19 3.22 12.20
N THR A 236 -3.76 3.34 10.93
CA THR A 236 -4.59 3.93 9.86
C THR A 236 -5.89 3.18 9.58
N VAL A 237 -5.88 1.87 9.79
CA VAL A 237 -7.04 0.97 9.68
C VAL A 237 -7.14 0.22 11.00
N PRO A 238 -8.32 0.10 11.63
CA PRO A 238 -8.47 -0.69 12.86
C PRO A 238 -8.20 -2.17 12.60
N HIS A 239 -7.36 -2.81 13.43
CA HIS A 239 -6.97 -4.21 13.27
C HIS A 239 -6.81 -4.97 14.59
N GLU A 240 -7.58 -4.60 15.63
CA GLU A 240 -7.49 -5.22 16.97
C GLU A 240 -7.83 -6.72 16.96
N VAL A 241 -8.80 -7.14 16.14
CA VAL A 241 -9.17 -8.55 16.00
C VAL A 241 -8.02 -9.36 15.39
N GLN A 242 -7.35 -8.80 14.38
CA GLN A 242 -6.21 -9.42 13.72
C GLN A 242 -5.01 -9.55 14.67
N LYS A 243 -4.76 -8.54 15.52
CA LYS A 243 -3.69 -8.59 16.53
C LYS A 243 -3.95 -9.64 17.61
N LEU A 244 -5.22 -9.84 18.00
CA LEU A 244 -5.59 -10.92 18.91
C LEU A 244 -5.33 -12.31 18.31
N GLN A 245 -5.49 -12.45 16.99
CA GLN A 245 -5.23 -13.70 16.28
C GLN A 245 -3.74 -13.95 16.00
N CYS A 246 -2.94 -12.90 15.81
CA CYS A 246 -1.53 -13.00 15.47
C CYS A 246 -0.67 -12.02 16.31
N PRO A 247 0.05 -12.50 17.35
CA PRO A 247 0.87 -11.66 18.22
C PRO A 247 2.11 -11.06 17.53
N LYS A 248 2.47 -11.56 16.34
CA LYS A 248 3.52 -10.98 15.48
C LYS A 248 3.13 -9.59 14.93
N ILE A 249 1.85 -9.22 14.98
CA ILE A 249 1.38 -7.92 14.47
C ILE A 249 1.59 -6.83 15.54
N LYS A 250 2.48 -5.88 15.24
CA LYS A 250 2.75 -4.67 16.03
C LYS A 250 2.14 -3.46 15.36
N THR A 251 1.72 -2.49 16.17
CA THR A 251 1.09 -1.27 15.68
C THR A 251 1.86 -0.04 16.12
N VAL A 252 2.14 0.83 15.16
CA VAL A 252 2.69 2.16 15.39
C VAL A 252 1.54 3.18 15.36
N ASP A 253 1.46 4.01 16.40
CA ASP A 253 0.46 5.07 16.47
C ASP A 253 0.85 6.25 15.58
N ILE A 254 -0.10 6.70 14.75
CA ILE A 254 0.03 7.86 13.86
C ILE A 254 -0.97 8.97 14.20
N SER A 255 -1.63 8.90 15.36
CA SER A 255 -2.54 9.94 15.84
C SER A 255 -1.86 11.31 15.96
N LEU A 256 -0.57 11.33 16.31
CA LEU A 256 0.23 12.55 16.45
C LEU A 256 0.36 13.30 15.12
N ILE A 257 0.68 12.62 14.02
CA ILE A 257 0.82 13.28 12.72
C ILE A 257 -0.53 13.75 12.17
N LEU A 258 -1.60 12.98 12.39
CA LEU A 258 -2.95 13.37 11.98
C LEU A 258 -3.46 14.59 12.77
N SER A 259 -3.29 14.59 14.10
CA SER A 259 -3.72 15.70 14.96
C SER A 259 -2.94 16.99 14.64
N GLU A 260 -1.63 16.89 14.39
CA GLU A 260 -0.81 18.03 14.02
C GLU A 260 -1.19 18.59 12.62
N ALA A 261 -1.52 17.72 11.66
CA ALA A 261 -2.03 18.14 10.35
C ALA A 261 -3.37 18.90 10.49
N ILE A 262 -4.31 18.37 11.26
CA ILE A 262 -5.60 19.02 11.53
C ILE A 262 -5.38 20.39 12.19
N ARG A 263 -4.52 20.46 13.22
CA ARG A 263 -4.21 21.69 13.95
C ARG A 263 -3.64 22.78 13.01
N ARG A 264 -2.70 22.40 12.14
CA ARG A 264 -2.08 23.34 11.18
C ARG A 264 -3.07 23.88 10.17
N ILE A 265 -3.89 23.01 9.57
CA ILE A 265 -4.90 23.44 8.58
C ILE A 265 -5.94 24.35 9.25
N HIS A 266 -6.35 24.03 10.49
CA HIS A 266 -7.28 24.87 11.23
C HIS A 266 -6.73 26.29 11.50
N ASN A 267 -5.44 26.39 11.83
CA ASN A 267 -4.77 27.66 12.13
C ASN A 267 -4.20 28.39 10.91
N GLY A 268 -4.26 27.80 9.70
CA GLY A 268 -3.63 28.35 8.50
C GLY A 268 -2.10 28.29 8.51
N GLU A 269 -1.52 27.36 9.28
CA GLU A 269 -0.07 27.17 9.40
C GLU A 269 0.49 26.33 8.23
N SER A 270 1.78 26.49 7.93
CA SER A 270 2.44 25.69 6.90
C SER A 270 2.53 24.22 7.31
N MET A 271 2.20 23.34 6.35
CA MET A 271 2.37 21.89 6.44
C MET A 271 3.81 21.42 6.19
N ALA A 272 4.70 22.30 5.69
CA ALA A 272 6.05 21.93 5.26
C ALA A 272 6.87 21.22 6.36
N TYR A 273 6.61 21.54 7.64
CA TYR A 273 7.31 20.89 8.75
C TYR A 273 7.07 19.37 8.80
N LEU A 274 5.87 18.91 8.44
CA LEU A 274 5.53 17.48 8.40
C LEU A 274 6.21 16.74 7.24
N PHE A 275 6.79 17.47 6.28
CA PHE A 275 7.45 16.95 5.08
C PHE A 275 8.97 17.17 5.04
N ARG A 276 9.56 17.88 6.02
CA ARG A 276 10.97 18.33 5.96
C ARG A 276 12.01 17.20 5.84
N ASN A 277 11.72 16.03 6.40
CA ASN A 277 12.63 14.89 6.40
C ASN A 277 12.17 13.76 5.46
N ILE A 278 11.39 14.11 4.43
CA ILE A 278 10.76 13.17 3.52
C ILE A 278 11.34 13.37 2.11
N THR A 279 11.86 12.29 1.53
CA THR A 279 12.36 12.20 0.16
C THR A 279 11.21 12.21 -0.85
N VAL A 280 11.49 12.61 -2.10
CA VAL A 280 10.49 12.75 -3.17
C VAL A 280 9.93 11.39 -3.65
N ASP A 281 10.70 10.32 -3.43
CA ASP A 281 10.42 8.95 -3.90
C ASP A 281 9.78 8.07 -2.84
N ASP A 282 9.60 8.62 -1.64
CA ASP A 282 8.75 8.03 -0.64
C ASP A 282 7.32 7.91 -1.20
#